data_AF-A0A8J8AVT0-F1
#
_entry.id   AF-A0A8J8AVT0-F1
#
_cell.length_a   1.000
_cell.length_b   1.000
_cell.length_c   1.000
_cell.angle_alpha   90.00
_cell.angle_beta   90.00
_cell.angle_gamma   90.00
#
_symmetry.space_group_name_H-M   'P 1'
#
loop_
_entity.id
_entity.type
_entity.pdbx_description
1 polymer ?
#
loop_
_entity_poly.entity_id
_entity_poly.type
_entity_poly.pdbx_seq_one_letter_code
_entity_poly.pdbx_strand_id
1 'polypeptide(L)'
;MTERSDSDSRKLLRRLRDVLASPGKGQERLDRITDLIADSMGTEVCSIYLFRDADTLELCATQGLRKSAVHQTRMKLGEGLVGRVARSGLPVNTANAPAEKGFRFMPETGEELFSAFLGVPIQRVGEKLGVVVVQSKDARAYSEDEIYALEVVAMVLAEMTELGAFAGDGGMAARHKQPVMFRGASGQEGASEGRVWLHEPRVVVTNPVADDPLTEIERIREAVGVLRVSVDDLLAAESLDKDQKAVLEAYRMFAHSRGWLKRMEEDIASGLSAEAAVQKEQSTARARLEQVPDAYLRERLHDLDDLSNRLLRILTGQGKDTGAMMPENPVLVARNIGPAELLEYGKRLKGVVLEEGSVGSHAAIVARALSIPMVIHAVRITNEALNGDAILVDGDQGIAHLRPEETVARSFRDKIAMQTEAQKRYASLRDLPATTRDGVTLTLQMNAGLMADLPSLEGSGAAGVGLFRTELQFLIRNQMPRREELAALYSRVMDAAKGRPVAFRTLDIGSDKVLTYMKPQDEPNPAMGWRAIRVGLDKPGVLRMQLQALIRAAKGRPLSVMFPFISEFTEFTE
;
A
#
# COMPACT_ATOMS: atom_id res chain seq x y z
N MET A 1 39.19 -20.07 -23.58
CA MET A 1 37.86 -20.24 -22.95
C MET A 1 38.05 -21.14 -21.75
N THR A 2 38.31 -20.55 -20.59
CA THR A 2 38.46 -21.27 -19.33
C THR A 2 37.05 -21.50 -18.79
N GLU A 3 36.65 -22.75 -18.64
CA GLU A 3 35.46 -23.14 -17.87
C GLU A 3 35.58 -22.52 -16.48
N ARG A 4 34.77 -21.50 -16.21
CA ARG A 4 34.77 -20.77 -14.93
C ARG A 4 33.92 -21.56 -13.95
N SER A 5 34.57 -22.02 -12.87
CA SER A 5 33.96 -22.65 -11.70
C SER A 5 32.65 -21.96 -11.30
N ASP A 6 31.54 -22.69 -11.35
CA ASP A 6 30.27 -22.26 -10.81
C ASP A 6 30.38 -22.18 -9.28
N SER A 7 29.96 -21.07 -8.65
CA SER A 7 30.04 -20.97 -7.19
C SER A 7 29.09 -21.97 -6.53
N ASP A 8 29.40 -22.45 -5.34
CA ASP A 8 28.58 -23.46 -4.67
C ASP A 8 27.16 -22.96 -4.37
N SER A 9 27.01 -21.65 -4.10
CA SER A 9 25.70 -20.99 -3.98
C SER A 9 24.88 -21.06 -5.28
N ARG A 10 25.50 -20.89 -6.45
CA ARG A 10 24.80 -20.98 -7.75
C ARG A 10 24.34 -22.40 -8.04
N LYS A 11 25.19 -23.40 -7.76
CA LYS A 11 24.81 -24.81 -7.89
C LYS A 11 23.64 -25.15 -6.98
N LEU A 12 23.66 -24.66 -5.73
CA LEU A 12 22.58 -24.85 -4.76
C LEU A 12 21.26 -24.24 -5.28
N LEU A 13 21.27 -23.00 -5.76
CA LEU A 13 20.06 -22.34 -6.26
C LEU A 13 19.49 -22.98 -7.52
N ARG A 14 20.34 -23.46 -8.44
CA ARG A 14 19.87 -24.22 -9.60
C ARG A 14 19.22 -25.54 -9.18
N ARG A 15 19.85 -26.32 -8.29
CA ARG A 15 19.26 -27.54 -7.73
C ARG A 15 17.95 -27.24 -7.00
N LEU A 16 17.88 -26.12 -6.26
CA LEU A 16 16.69 -25.70 -5.55
C LEU A 16 15.54 -25.40 -6.53
N ARG A 17 15.82 -24.65 -7.60
CA ARG A 17 14.86 -24.38 -8.67
C ARG A 17 14.32 -25.67 -9.30
N ASP A 18 15.19 -26.64 -9.57
CA ASP A 18 14.79 -27.92 -10.17
C ASP A 18 13.87 -28.74 -9.23
N VAL A 19 14.16 -28.72 -7.93
CA VAL A 19 13.29 -29.35 -6.91
C VAL A 19 11.93 -28.66 -6.84
N LEU A 20 11.89 -27.32 -6.94
CA LEU A 20 10.65 -26.54 -6.90
C LEU A 20 9.81 -26.72 -8.17
N ALA A 21 10.45 -26.83 -9.33
CA ALA A 21 9.78 -27.08 -10.62
C ALA A 21 9.27 -28.53 -10.75
N SER A 22 9.80 -29.47 -9.95
CA SER A 22 9.42 -30.87 -10.00
C SER A 22 7.97 -31.08 -9.52
N PRO A 23 7.19 -31.97 -10.19
CA PRO A 23 5.86 -32.35 -9.72
C PRO A 23 5.97 -33.12 -8.39
N GLY A 24 5.12 -32.79 -7.43
CA GLY A 24 5.11 -33.41 -6.09
C GLY A 24 4.18 -32.68 -5.12
N LYS A 25 3.89 -33.30 -3.98
CA LYS A 25 3.13 -32.66 -2.89
C LYS A 25 3.99 -31.62 -2.16
N GLY A 26 3.37 -30.62 -1.53
CA GLY A 26 4.08 -29.55 -0.80
C GLY A 26 5.08 -30.08 0.23
N GLN A 27 4.70 -31.10 1.02
CA GLN A 27 5.58 -31.70 2.03
C GLN A 27 6.81 -32.38 1.43
N GLU A 28 6.64 -33.19 0.39
CA GLU A 28 7.76 -33.88 -0.28
C GLU A 28 8.77 -32.89 -0.86
N ARG A 29 8.31 -31.72 -1.32
CA ARG A 29 9.19 -30.64 -1.75
C ARG A 29 9.99 -30.06 -0.58
N LEU A 30 9.33 -29.74 0.53
CA LEU A 30 10.03 -29.22 1.72
C LEU A 30 11.08 -30.19 2.24
N ASP A 31 10.79 -31.49 2.26
CA ASP A 31 11.74 -32.52 2.69
C ASP A 31 12.97 -32.55 1.77
N ARG A 32 12.78 -32.58 0.44
CA ARG A 32 13.88 -32.54 -0.53
C ARG A 32 14.72 -31.25 -0.42
N ILE A 33 14.07 -30.13 -0.10
CA ILE A 33 14.75 -28.86 0.11
C ILE A 33 15.64 -28.95 1.36
N THR A 34 15.15 -29.49 2.47
CA THR A 34 15.98 -29.67 3.67
C THR A 34 17.16 -30.59 3.42
N ASP A 35 16.98 -31.67 2.65
CA ASP A 35 18.07 -32.57 2.27
C ASP A 35 19.13 -31.85 1.42
N LEU A 36 18.68 -31.08 0.42
CA LEU A 36 19.54 -30.33 -0.47
C LEU A 36 20.38 -29.27 0.27
N ILE A 37 19.77 -28.53 1.19
CA ILE A 37 20.46 -27.51 1.97
C ILE A 37 21.47 -28.17 2.90
N ALA A 38 21.10 -29.25 3.60
CA ALA A 38 22.00 -29.96 4.50
C ALA A 38 23.25 -30.51 3.76
N ASP A 39 23.04 -31.14 2.60
CA ASP A 39 24.08 -31.65 1.71
C ASP A 39 25.02 -30.53 1.24
N SER A 40 24.46 -29.42 0.72
CA SER A 40 25.26 -28.33 0.16
C SER A 40 26.01 -27.51 1.22
N MET A 41 25.48 -27.41 2.44
CA MET A 41 26.10 -26.69 3.54
C MET A 41 27.10 -27.55 4.33
N GLY A 42 27.17 -28.86 4.04
CA GLY A 42 27.99 -29.81 4.81
C GLY A 42 27.56 -29.86 6.28
N THR A 43 26.26 -29.84 6.55
CA THR A 43 25.67 -29.86 7.90
C THR A 43 24.80 -31.08 8.11
N GLU A 44 24.78 -31.60 9.33
CA GLU A 44 23.98 -32.77 9.66
C GLU A 44 22.47 -32.48 9.75
N VAL A 45 22.11 -31.22 10.02
CA VAL A 45 20.72 -30.81 10.18
C VAL A 45 20.38 -29.63 9.29
N CYS A 46 19.23 -29.71 8.62
CA CYS A 46 18.51 -28.57 8.08
C CYS A 46 17.04 -28.66 8.46
N SER A 47 16.45 -27.60 8.99
CA SER A 47 15.06 -27.55 9.40
C SER A 47 14.37 -26.28 8.92
N ILE A 48 13.11 -26.40 8.52
CA ILE A 48 12.26 -25.28 8.08
C ILE A 48 11.12 -25.14 9.08
N TYR A 49 11.07 -23.98 9.73
CA TYR A 49 9.99 -23.57 10.62
C TYR A 49 9.14 -22.52 9.92
N LEU A 50 7.82 -22.67 9.88
CA LEU A 50 6.93 -21.71 9.24
C LEU A 50 5.87 -21.21 10.22
N PHE A 51 5.39 -19.98 10.00
CA PHE A 51 4.30 -19.42 10.81
C PHE A 51 2.98 -20.15 10.53
N ARG A 52 2.40 -20.71 11.58
CA ARG A 52 1.05 -21.30 11.56
C ARG A 52 -0.03 -20.23 11.76
N ASP A 53 0.26 -19.24 12.60
CA ASP A 53 -0.54 -18.06 12.90
C ASP A 53 0.39 -16.87 13.13
N ALA A 54 -0.14 -15.73 13.59
CA ALA A 54 0.63 -14.50 13.76
C ALA A 54 1.83 -14.64 14.73
N ASP A 55 1.75 -15.54 15.71
CA ASP A 55 2.71 -15.61 16.82
C ASP A 55 3.34 -17.00 17.01
N THR A 56 2.95 -18.01 16.24
CA THR A 56 3.39 -19.40 16.42
C THR A 56 4.11 -19.96 15.20
N LEU A 57 5.33 -20.45 15.41
CA LEU A 57 6.10 -21.23 14.45
C LEU A 57 5.86 -22.72 14.64
N GLU A 58 5.81 -23.46 13.55
CA GLU A 58 5.72 -24.91 13.51
C GLU A 58 6.89 -25.49 12.70
N LEU A 59 7.45 -26.61 13.16
CA LEU A 59 8.44 -27.36 12.40
C LEU A 59 7.75 -28.09 11.24
N CYS A 60 7.99 -27.64 10.01
CA CYS A 60 7.31 -28.16 8.82
C CYS A 60 8.15 -29.19 8.05
N ALA A 61 9.47 -29.09 8.09
CA ALA A 61 10.35 -30.08 7.50
C ALA A 61 11.69 -30.10 8.21
N THR A 62 12.34 -31.26 8.21
CA THR A 62 13.68 -31.39 8.78
C THR A 62 14.43 -32.55 8.14
N GLN A 63 15.73 -32.36 7.96
CA GLN A 63 16.71 -33.40 7.75
C GLN A 63 17.62 -33.46 8.97
N GLY A 64 17.94 -34.65 9.47
CA GLY A 64 18.82 -34.88 10.62
C GLY A 64 18.13 -34.90 12.00
N LEU A 65 17.06 -34.15 12.22
CA LEU A 65 16.24 -34.26 13.44
C LEU A 65 15.23 -35.41 13.35
N ARG A 66 14.57 -35.73 14.47
CA ARG A 66 13.53 -36.77 14.52
C ARG A 66 12.34 -36.39 13.63
N LYS A 67 12.06 -37.21 12.60
CA LYS A 67 10.92 -37.01 11.68
C LYS A 67 9.56 -36.98 12.40
N SER A 68 9.43 -37.63 13.56
CA SER A 68 8.22 -37.58 14.40
C SER A 68 7.92 -36.20 15.00
N ALA A 69 8.89 -35.27 14.99
CA ALA A 69 8.72 -33.90 15.49
C ALA A 69 8.04 -32.96 14.47
N VAL A 70 8.02 -33.34 13.19
CA VAL A 70 7.39 -32.56 12.12
C VAL A 70 5.89 -32.42 12.39
N HIS A 71 5.36 -31.19 12.31
CA HIS A 71 3.99 -30.78 12.70
C HIS A 71 3.60 -30.97 14.17
N GLN A 72 4.51 -31.45 15.02
CA GLN A 72 4.29 -31.60 16.46
C GLN A 72 4.97 -30.48 17.24
N THR A 73 6.20 -30.15 16.88
CA THR A 73 6.97 -29.11 17.55
C THR A 73 6.50 -27.72 17.15
N ARG A 74 6.14 -26.92 18.16
CA ARG A 74 5.71 -25.52 17.99
C ARG A 74 6.39 -24.63 19.02
N MET A 75 6.61 -23.38 18.64
CA MET A 75 7.19 -22.37 19.52
C MET A 75 6.59 -20.99 19.26
N LYS A 76 6.54 -20.15 20.28
CA LYS A 76 6.07 -18.77 20.14
C LYS A 76 7.14 -17.85 19.57
N LEU A 77 6.68 -16.72 19.03
CA LEU A 77 7.56 -15.65 18.57
C LEU A 77 8.49 -15.20 19.71
N GLY A 78 9.80 -15.20 19.45
CA GLY A 78 10.81 -14.84 20.43
C GLY A 78 11.27 -15.94 21.38
N GLU A 79 10.70 -17.13 21.28
CA GLU A 79 11.04 -18.31 22.09
C GLU A 79 12.16 -19.14 21.44
N GLY A 80 13.21 -19.48 22.19
CA GLY A 80 14.36 -20.22 21.65
C GLY A 80 15.16 -19.40 20.63
N LEU A 81 16.20 -20.01 20.03
CA LEU A 81 17.01 -19.35 19.00
C LEU A 81 16.18 -19.08 17.74
N VAL A 82 15.35 -20.04 17.34
CA VAL A 82 14.49 -19.95 16.16
C VAL A 82 13.44 -18.84 16.31
N GLY A 83 12.71 -18.79 17.44
CA GLY A 83 11.76 -17.71 17.68
C GLY A 83 12.44 -16.34 17.80
N ARG A 84 13.69 -16.27 18.26
CA ARG A 84 14.48 -15.01 18.24
C ARG A 84 14.76 -14.55 16.82
N VAL A 85 15.18 -15.44 15.91
CA VAL A 85 15.39 -15.12 14.48
C VAL A 85 14.09 -14.61 13.86
N ALA A 86 12.97 -15.30 14.10
CA ALA A 86 11.66 -14.86 13.62
C ALA A 86 11.22 -13.51 14.19
N ARG A 87 11.56 -13.21 15.45
CA ARG A 87 11.23 -11.91 16.05
C ARG A 87 12.09 -10.79 15.49
N SER A 88 13.41 -10.97 15.44
CA SER A 88 14.35 -9.94 14.97
C SER A 88 14.28 -9.71 13.46
N GLY A 89 13.99 -10.75 12.68
CA GLY A 89 14.16 -10.72 11.22
C GLY A 89 15.64 -10.66 10.81
N LEU A 90 16.56 -11.05 11.70
CA LEU A 90 18.00 -11.09 11.46
C LEU A 90 18.57 -12.49 11.74
N PRO A 91 19.63 -12.91 11.01
CA PRO A 91 20.30 -14.17 11.28
C PRO A 91 20.86 -14.27 12.70
N VAL A 92 20.87 -15.49 13.24
CA VAL A 92 21.58 -15.84 14.47
C VAL A 92 22.57 -16.95 14.14
N ASN A 93 23.86 -16.68 14.32
CA ASN A 93 24.96 -17.61 14.08
C ASN A 93 25.75 -17.81 15.37
N THR A 94 25.81 -19.04 15.89
CA THR A 94 26.54 -19.36 17.11
C THR A 94 27.20 -20.74 17.01
N ALA A 95 28.44 -20.83 17.49
CA ALA A 95 29.18 -22.10 17.55
C ALA A 95 28.76 -23.00 18.72
N ASN A 96 27.99 -22.47 19.67
CA ASN A 96 27.51 -23.19 20.85
C ASN A 96 26.11 -22.71 21.22
N ALA A 97 25.10 -23.31 20.61
CA ALA A 97 23.70 -23.02 20.83
C ALA A 97 23.28 -23.18 22.30
N PRO A 98 23.65 -24.24 23.04
CA PRO A 98 23.33 -24.36 24.46
C PRO A 98 23.81 -23.22 25.35
N ALA A 99 24.95 -22.59 25.01
CA ALA A 99 25.51 -21.46 25.76
C ALA A 99 24.91 -20.09 25.35
N GLU A 100 24.14 -20.05 24.27
CA GLU A 100 23.61 -18.83 23.69
C GLU A 100 22.39 -18.30 24.49
N LYS A 101 22.33 -16.99 24.71
CA LYS A 101 21.26 -16.38 25.51
C LYS A 101 19.88 -16.64 24.90
N GLY A 102 18.96 -17.22 25.66
CA GLY A 102 17.60 -17.50 25.17
C GLY A 102 17.50 -18.76 24.31
N PHE A 103 18.53 -19.62 24.33
CA PHE A 103 18.39 -21.02 23.92
C PHE A 103 17.31 -21.72 24.73
N ARG A 104 16.52 -22.56 24.06
CA ARG A 104 15.52 -23.42 24.67
C ARG A 104 15.63 -24.78 24.01
N PHE A 105 15.86 -25.80 24.83
CA PHE A 105 15.96 -27.18 24.38
C PHE A 105 14.58 -27.78 24.11
N MET A 106 14.45 -28.52 23.00
CA MET A 106 13.26 -29.25 22.57
C MET A 106 13.55 -30.77 22.52
N PRO A 107 13.28 -31.52 23.60
CA PRO A 107 13.63 -32.94 23.69
C PRO A 107 13.03 -33.82 22.59
N GLU A 108 11.88 -33.43 22.06
CA GLU A 108 11.16 -34.16 21.01
C GLU A 108 11.87 -34.13 19.65
N THR A 109 12.74 -33.14 19.40
CA THR A 109 13.45 -32.99 18.12
C THR A 109 14.73 -33.83 18.05
N GLY A 110 15.31 -34.19 19.20
CA GLY A 110 16.60 -34.89 19.27
C GLY A 110 17.80 -33.97 18.99
N GLU A 111 17.66 -32.66 19.22
CA GLU A 111 18.68 -31.66 18.89
C GLU A 111 19.91 -31.65 19.83
N GLU A 112 19.92 -32.46 20.90
CA GLU A 112 20.97 -32.47 21.93
C GLU A 112 22.38 -32.79 21.40
N LEU A 113 22.46 -33.36 20.21
CA LEU A 113 23.72 -33.79 19.59
C LEU A 113 24.43 -32.68 18.80
N PHE A 114 23.78 -31.52 18.60
CA PHE A 114 24.27 -30.46 17.72
C PHE A 114 24.68 -29.22 18.51
N SER A 115 25.91 -28.78 18.32
CA SER A 115 26.50 -27.66 19.04
C SER A 115 26.33 -26.34 18.29
N ALA A 116 26.59 -26.32 16.98
CA ALA A 116 26.51 -25.11 16.16
C ALA A 116 25.08 -24.86 15.64
N PHE A 117 24.71 -23.59 15.54
CA PHE A 117 23.39 -23.15 15.05
C PHE A 117 23.55 -21.94 14.13
N LEU A 118 22.94 -22.03 12.95
CA LEU A 118 22.66 -20.89 12.09
C LEU A 118 21.17 -20.88 11.75
N GLY A 119 20.48 -19.83 12.18
CA GLY A 119 19.09 -19.58 11.84
C GLY A 119 18.98 -18.33 10.99
N VAL A 120 18.26 -18.43 9.87
CA VAL A 120 18.06 -17.35 8.89
C VAL A 120 16.56 -17.16 8.65
N PRO A 121 16.04 -15.92 8.68
CA PRO A 121 14.62 -15.67 8.50
C PRO A 121 14.18 -15.94 7.05
N ILE A 122 13.04 -16.60 6.89
CA ILE A 122 12.30 -16.67 5.63
C ILE A 122 11.38 -15.47 5.63
N GLN A 123 11.69 -14.45 4.84
CA GLN A 123 10.95 -13.19 4.83
C GLN A 123 10.92 -12.54 3.45
N ARG A 124 9.87 -11.77 3.20
CA ARG A 124 9.60 -11.09 1.93
C ARG A 124 8.97 -9.73 2.21
N VAL A 125 9.58 -8.65 1.74
CA VAL A 125 9.05 -7.27 1.82
C VAL A 125 8.49 -6.97 3.23
N GLY A 126 9.30 -7.28 4.25
CA GLY A 126 9.00 -7.15 5.69
C GLY A 126 7.88 -8.01 6.26
N GLU A 127 7.37 -8.98 5.50
CA GLU A 127 6.56 -10.07 6.02
C GLU A 127 7.44 -11.26 6.39
N LYS A 128 7.26 -11.78 7.60
CA LYS A 128 8.01 -12.93 8.09
C LYS A 128 7.17 -14.19 7.86
N LEU A 129 7.74 -15.15 7.15
CA LEU A 129 7.11 -16.41 6.80
C LEU A 129 7.59 -17.56 7.69
N GLY A 130 8.82 -17.46 8.20
CA GLY A 130 9.41 -18.50 9.01
C GLY A 130 10.91 -18.35 9.21
N VAL A 131 11.59 -19.46 9.45
CA VAL A 131 13.04 -19.54 9.69
C VAL A 131 13.57 -20.84 9.08
N VAL A 132 14.67 -20.75 8.34
CA VAL A 132 15.51 -21.90 7.98
C VAL A 132 16.62 -22.02 9.00
N VAL A 133 16.87 -23.23 9.48
CA VAL A 133 17.88 -23.52 10.50
C VAL A 133 18.80 -24.60 9.98
N VAL A 134 20.11 -24.40 10.12
CA VAL A 134 21.12 -25.46 9.95
C VAL A 134 21.91 -25.65 11.25
N GLN A 135 22.22 -26.90 11.58
CA GLN A 135 22.97 -27.24 12.79
C GLN A 135 24.07 -28.25 12.46
N SER A 136 25.15 -28.20 13.23
CA SER A 136 26.25 -29.15 13.12
C SER A 136 26.72 -29.64 14.48
N LYS A 137 27.26 -30.86 14.50
CA LYS A 137 27.84 -31.46 15.72
C LYS A 137 29.07 -30.70 16.16
N ASP A 138 29.92 -30.33 15.20
CA ASP A 138 31.14 -29.59 15.44
C ASP A 138 30.82 -28.16 15.87
N ALA A 139 31.47 -27.71 16.93
CA ALA A 139 31.37 -26.33 17.39
C ALA A 139 32.10 -25.41 16.39
N ARG A 140 31.35 -24.85 15.43
CA ARG A 140 31.84 -23.91 14.42
C ARG A 140 30.90 -22.73 14.26
N ALA A 141 31.46 -21.55 13.98
CA ALA A 141 30.69 -20.44 13.46
C ALA A 141 30.66 -20.54 11.94
N TYR A 142 29.48 -20.35 11.34
CA TYR A 142 29.34 -20.33 9.88
C TYR A 142 29.98 -19.07 9.30
N SER A 143 30.60 -19.17 8.13
CA SER A 143 31.24 -18.04 7.45
C SER A 143 30.20 -17.04 6.92
N GLU A 144 30.64 -15.82 6.57
CA GLU A 144 29.75 -14.83 5.95
C GLU A 144 29.16 -15.34 4.62
N ASP A 145 29.96 -16.07 3.83
CA ASP A 145 29.51 -16.69 2.58
C ASP A 145 28.43 -17.77 2.81
N GLU A 146 28.58 -18.57 3.87
CA GLU A 146 27.60 -19.59 4.27
C GLU A 146 26.29 -18.97 4.75
N ILE A 147 26.36 -17.93 5.59
CA ILE A 147 25.18 -17.18 6.04
C ILE A 147 24.44 -16.60 4.84
N TYR A 148 25.19 -15.93 3.96
CA TYR A 148 24.65 -15.28 2.78
C TYR A 148 24.02 -16.28 1.82
N ALA A 149 24.64 -17.44 1.58
CA ALA A 149 24.06 -18.50 0.75
C ALA A 149 22.71 -18.98 1.31
N LEU A 150 22.61 -19.16 2.63
CA LEU A 150 21.37 -19.59 3.29
C LEU A 150 20.30 -18.49 3.26
N GLU A 151 20.67 -17.20 3.37
CA GLU A 151 19.75 -16.06 3.17
C GLU A 151 19.16 -16.03 1.78
N VAL A 152 19.99 -16.28 0.76
CA VAL A 152 19.53 -16.34 -0.64
C VAL A 152 18.55 -17.48 -0.83
N VAL A 153 18.82 -18.66 -0.27
CA VAL A 153 17.88 -19.79 -0.29
C VAL A 153 16.58 -19.46 0.46
N ALA A 154 16.66 -18.88 1.66
CA ALA A 154 15.50 -18.52 2.45
C ALA A 154 14.59 -17.53 1.71
N MET A 155 15.15 -16.58 0.96
CA MET A 155 14.39 -15.67 0.11
C MET A 155 13.68 -16.41 -1.05
N VAL A 156 14.36 -17.34 -1.73
CA VAL A 156 13.71 -18.15 -2.78
C VAL A 156 12.56 -18.98 -2.21
N LEU A 157 12.72 -19.54 -1.01
CA LEU A 157 11.63 -20.23 -0.31
C LEU A 157 10.46 -19.30 -0.01
N ALA A 158 10.73 -18.04 0.30
CA ALA A 158 9.69 -17.05 0.55
C ALA A 158 8.85 -16.76 -0.70
N GLU A 159 9.49 -16.51 -1.84
CA GLU A 159 8.79 -16.30 -3.12
C GLU A 159 7.99 -17.52 -3.57
N MET A 160 8.52 -18.73 -3.36
CA MET A 160 7.84 -19.96 -3.76
C MET A 160 6.63 -20.27 -2.87
N THR A 161 6.70 -19.88 -1.59
CA THR A 161 5.56 -19.97 -0.68
C THR A 161 4.40 -19.10 -1.18
N GLU A 162 4.70 -17.90 -1.67
CA GLU A 162 3.71 -16.98 -2.25
C GLU A 162 3.05 -17.55 -3.52
N LEU A 163 3.85 -18.19 -4.38
CA LEU A 163 3.35 -18.89 -5.57
C LEU A 163 2.54 -20.17 -5.24
N GLY A 164 2.41 -20.51 -3.96
CA GLY A 164 1.66 -21.67 -3.48
C GLY A 164 2.39 -22.99 -3.69
N ALA A 165 3.71 -22.99 -3.88
CA ALA A 165 4.51 -24.19 -4.15
C ALA A 165 4.42 -25.25 -3.04
N PHE A 166 4.08 -24.82 -1.81
CA PHE A 166 3.98 -25.66 -0.62
C PHE A 166 2.54 -25.87 -0.12
N ALA A 167 1.52 -25.48 -0.89
CA ALA A 167 0.12 -25.66 -0.47
C ALA A 167 -0.30 -27.16 -0.46
N GLY A 168 -0.96 -27.62 0.60
CA GLY A 168 -1.44 -29.02 0.73
C GLY A 168 -1.65 -29.48 2.19
N ASP A 169 -1.97 -30.76 2.38
CA ASP A 169 -2.16 -31.39 3.70
C ASP A 169 -0.82 -31.40 4.46
N GLY A 170 -0.73 -30.63 5.56
CA GLY A 170 0.52 -30.37 6.31
C GLY A 170 1.33 -29.15 5.85
N GLY A 171 1.06 -28.58 4.67
CA GLY A 171 1.73 -27.36 4.20
C GLY A 171 1.11 -26.07 4.76
N MET A 172 1.82 -24.93 4.65
CA MET A 172 1.18 -23.62 4.89
C MET A 172 0.00 -23.45 3.93
N ALA A 173 -1.15 -23.01 4.44
CA ALA A 173 -2.22 -22.52 3.60
C ALA A 173 -1.67 -21.39 2.72
N ALA A 174 -1.99 -21.41 1.42
CA ALA A 174 -1.60 -20.31 0.53
C ALA A 174 -2.15 -19.01 1.10
N ARG A 175 -1.23 -18.11 1.49
CA ARG A 175 -1.58 -16.76 1.96
C ARG A 175 -2.32 -16.02 0.86
N HIS A 176 -3.13 -15.02 1.23
CA HIS A 176 -4.02 -14.30 0.32
C HIS A 176 -5.16 -15.12 -0.31
N LYS A 177 -5.51 -16.30 0.25
CA LYS A 177 -6.73 -17.04 -0.13
C LYS A 177 -7.81 -17.06 0.95
N GLN A 178 -7.45 -16.74 2.18
CA GLN A 178 -8.38 -16.78 3.30
C GLN A 178 -9.20 -15.48 3.41
N PRO A 179 -10.42 -15.56 3.99
CA PRO A 179 -11.18 -14.38 4.37
C PRO A 179 -10.42 -13.54 5.39
N VAL A 180 -10.32 -12.23 5.15
CA VAL A 180 -9.69 -11.28 6.08
C VAL A 180 -10.57 -10.05 6.23
N MET A 181 -10.73 -9.58 7.46
CA MET A 181 -11.46 -8.34 7.76
C MET A 181 -10.51 -7.26 8.25
N PHE A 182 -10.62 -6.08 7.66
CA PHE A 182 -9.87 -4.89 8.01
C PHE A 182 -10.82 -3.89 8.66
N ARG A 183 -10.47 -3.45 9.87
CA ARG A 183 -11.17 -2.38 10.56
C ARG A 183 -10.35 -1.10 10.45
N GLY A 184 -10.96 -0.09 9.84
CA GLY A 184 -10.40 1.24 9.67
C GLY A 184 -11.36 2.32 10.19
N ALA A 185 -11.40 3.45 9.50
CA ALA A 185 -12.34 4.55 9.74
C ALA A 185 -13.12 4.88 8.46
N SER A 186 -14.29 5.50 8.63
CA SER A 186 -15.11 5.98 7.52
C SER A 186 -14.48 7.21 6.87
N GLY A 187 -14.13 7.13 5.58
CA GLY A 187 -13.82 8.29 4.75
C GLY A 187 -15.07 8.87 4.09
N GLN A 188 -15.91 7.97 3.58
CA GLN A 188 -17.20 8.25 2.95
C GLN A 188 -18.17 7.08 3.20
N GLU A 189 -19.37 7.39 3.67
CA GLU A 189 -20.47 6.45 3.92
C GLU A 189 -20.96 5.75 2.64
N GLY A 190 -21.61 4.61 2.83
CA GLY A 190 -22.17 3.73 1.81
C GLY A 190 -21.59 2.31 1.86
N ALA A 191 -22.24 1.39 1.16
CA ALA A 191 -21.82 0.00 1.07
C ALA A 191 -21.62 -0.41 -0.39
N SER A 192 -20.55 -1.16 -0.67
CA SER A 192 -20.31 -1.71 -2.01
C SER A 192 -19.66 -3.07 -2.01
N GLU A 193 -19.97 -3.84 -3.04
CA GLU A 193 -19.36 -5.13 -3.36
C GLU A 193 -18.66 -4.99 -4.71
N GLY A 194 -17.45 -5.56 -4.82
CA GLY A 194 -16.70 -5.52 -6.05
C GLY A 194 -15.47 -6.40 -6.04
N ARG A 195 -14.53 -6.07 -6.93
CA ARG A 195 -13.25 -6.75 -7.06
C ARG A 195 -12.11 -5.78 -6.83
N VAL A 196 -11.10 -6.22 -6.10
CA VAL A 196 -9.91 -5.42 -5.81
C VAL A 196 -9.25 -4.98 -7.12
N TRP A 197 -8.94 -3.69 -7.16
CA TRP A 197 -8.02 -3.07 -8.12
C TRP A 197 -6.96 -2.32 -7.32
N LEU A 198 -5.74 -2.85 -7.30
CA LEU A 198 -4.60 -2.23 -6.66
C LEU A 198 -4.17 -1.03 -7.50
N HIS A 199 -4.16 0.15 -6.88
CA HIS A 199 -3.62 1.37 -7.50
C HIS A 199 -2.16 1.17 -7.90
N GLU A 200 -1.45 0.45 -7.04
CA GLU A 200 -0.06 0.09 -7.17
C GLU A 200 0.03 -1.44 -7.20
N PRO A 201 0.10 -2.06 -8.39
CA PRO A 201 0.14 -3.51 -8.49
C PRO A 201 1.40 -4.07 -7.83
N ARG A 202 1.23 -5.21 -7.16
CA ARG A 202 2.36 -5.94 -6.57
C ARG A 202 3.21 -6.53 -7.69
N VAL A 203 4.52 -6.28 -7.66
CA VAL A 203 5.44 -6.96 -8.58
C VAL A 203 5.69 -8.37 -8.07
N VAL A 204 5.27 -9.36 -8.85
CA VAL A 204 5.48 -10.78 -8.54
C VAL A 204 6.73 -11.25 -9.27
N VAL A 205 7.72 -11.74 -8.51
CA VAL A 205 8.93 -12.34 -9.09
C VAL A 205 8.61 -13.78 -9.44
N THR A 206 8.40 -14.04 -10.72
CA THR A 206 8.02 -15.36 -11.24
C THR A 206 9.19 -16.32 -11.31
N ASN A 207 10.40 -15.80 -11.54
CA ASN A 207 11.62 -16.59 -11.58
C ASN A 207 12.70 -15.92 -10.70
N PRO A 208 12.90 -16.38 -9.46
CA PRO A 208 13.86 -15.77 -8.55
C PRO A 208 15.32 -16.18 -8.83
N VAL A 209 15.55 -17.21 -9.65
CA VAL A 209 16.89 -17.75 -9.93
C VAL A 209 17.31 -17.39 -11.36
N ALA A 210 18.49 -16.77 -11.49
CA ALA A 210 19.06 -16.38 -12.76
C ALA A 210 19.55 -17.57 -13.59
N ASP A 211 19.24 -17.56 -14.88
CA ASP A 211 19.87 -18.46 -15.85
C ASP A 211 21.29 -18.02 -16.18
N ASP A 212 21.46 -16.72 -16.49
CA ASP A 212 22.75 -16.08 -16.74
C ASP A 212 22.95 -14.82 -15.86
N PRO A 213 23.78 -14.90 -14.82
CA PRO A 213 24.11 -13.77 -13.96
C PRO A 213 24.69 -12.56 -14.70
N LEU A 214 25.42 -12.75 -15.81
CA LEU A 214 26.00 -11.62 -16.53
C LEU A 214 24.92 -10.79 -17.24
N THR A 215 23.98 -11.47 -17.91
CA THR A 215 22.79 -10.83 -18.48
C THR A 215 21.98 -10.10 -17.40
N GLU A 216 21.77 -10.74 -16.24
CA GLU A 216 21.03 -10.10 -15.13
C GLU A 216 21.78 -8.89 -14.54
N ILE A 217 23.12 -8.90 -14.48
CA ILE A 217 23.94 -7.74 -14.09
C ILE A 217 23.78 -6.59 -15.09
N GLU A 218 23.69 -6.87 -16.38
CA GLU A 218 23.42 -5.83 -17.39
C GLU A 218 22.01 -5.26 -17.22
N ARG A 219 21.00 -6.13 -17.02
CA ARG A 219 19.60 -5.73 -16.77
C ARG A 219 19.46 -4.81 -15.56
N ILE A 220 20.07 -5.16 -14.41
CA ILE A 220 19.98 -4.31 -13.21
C ILE A 220 20.68 -2.96 -13.40
N ARG A 221 21.82 -2.92 -14.10
CA ARG A 221 22.55 -1.67 -14.38
C ARG A 221 21.73 -0.74 -15.26
N GLU A 222 21.12 -1.27 -16.31
CA GLU A 222 20.23 -0.52 -17.20
C GLU A 222 19.02 0.02 -16.42
N ALA A 223 18.35 -0.84 -15.64
CA ALA A 223 17.18 -0.46 -14.86
C ALA A 223 17.49 0.62 -13.81
N VAL A 224 18.63 0.53 -13.12
CA VAL A 224 19.10 1.57 -12.20
C VAL A 224 19.47 2.85 -12.94
N GLY A 225 20.00 2.75 -14.17
CA GLY A 225 20.21 3.90 -15.05
C GLY A 225 18.92 4.66 -15.37
N VAL A 226 17.88 3.93 -15.80
CA VAL A 226 16.54 4.48 -16.05
C VAL A 226 15.94 5.08 -14.78
N LEU A 227 16.10 4.40 -13.64
CA LEU A 227 15.61 4.90 -12.35
C LEU A 227 16.24 6.25 -11.98
N ARG A 228 17.57 6.37 -12.14
CA ARG A 228 18.31 7.61 -11.83
C ARG A 228 17.83 8.79 -12.67
N VAL A 229 17.75 8.61 -13.99
CA VAL A 229 17.23 9.64 -14.90
C VAL A 229 15.82 10.05 -14.49
N SER A 230 14.96 9.08 -14.20
CA SER A 230 13.59 9.35 -13.82
C SER A 230 13.42 10.00 -12.44
N VAL A 231 14.38 9.86 -11.53
CA VAL A 231 14.39 10.60 -10.26
C VAL A 231 14.94 12.01 -10.45
N ASP A 232 15.99 12.16 -11.27
CA ASP A 232 16.57 13.46 -11.63
C ASP A 232 15.54 14.35 -12.35
N ASP A 233 14.78 13.78 -13.29
CA ASP A 233 13.70 14.48 -14.02
C ASP A 233 12.58 14.96 -13.09
N LEU A 234 12.20 14.12 -12.11
CA LEU A 234 11.21 14.50 -11.11
C LEU A 234 11.73 15.66 -10.26
N LEU A 235 12.98 15.59 -9.79
CA LEU A 235 13.63 16.66 -9.01
C LEU A 235 13.78 17.98 -9.76
N ALA A 236 13.95 17.92 -11.09
CA ALA A 236 14.05 19.09 -11.94
C ALA A 236 12.70 19.78 -12.17
N ALA A 237 11.57 19.16 -11.80
CA ALA A 237 10.25 19.76 -11.94
C ALA A 237 10.07 20.97 -11.00
N GLU A 238 9.74 22.13 -11.58
CA GLU A 238 9.57 23.40 -10.83
C GLU A 238 8.39 23.38 -9.83
N SER A 239 7.49 22.39 -9.93
CA SER A 239 6.27 22.29 -9.14
C SER A 239 6.42 21.59 -7.79
N LEU A 240 7.64 21.20 -7.39
CA LEU A 240 7.88 20.49 -6.13
C LEU A 240 8.01 21.48 -4.95
N ASP A 241 7.30 21.19 -3.87
CA ASP A 241 7.52 21.88 -2.60
C ASP A 241 8.83 21.44 -1.91
N LYS A 242 9.18 22.07 -0.79
CA LYS A 242 10.43 21.77 -0.06
C LYS A 242 10.47 20.35 0.50
N ASP A 243 9.33 19.82 0.93
CA ASP A 243 9.25 18.52 1.61
C ASP A 243 9.29 17.40 0.56
N GLN A 244 8.53 17.55 -0.54
CA GLN A 244 8.60 16.70 -1.72
C GLN A 244 10.00 16.70 -2.33
N LYS A 245 10.65 17.87 -2.40
CA LYS A 245 12.04 17.96 -2.86
C LYS A 245 13.00 17.27 -1.91
N ALA A 246 12.85 17.39 -0.60
CA ALA A 246 13.68 16.69 0.37
C ALA A 246 13.48 15.16 0.31
N VAL A 247 12.26 14.68 0.05
CA VAL A 247 11.96 13.26 -0.21
C VAL A 247 12.67 12.80 -1.49
N LEU A 248 12.51 13.54 -2.59
CA LEU A 248 13.14 13.18 -3.85
C LEU A 248 14.68 13.30 -3.83
N GLU A 249 15.24 14.22 -3.04
CA GLU A 249 16.68 14.31 -2.80
C GLU A 249 17.18 13.06 -2.06
N ALA A 250 16.42 12.54 -1.09
CA ALA A 250 16.72 11.25 -0.48
C ALA A 250 16.64 10.11 -1.50
N TYR A 251 15.61 10.08 -2.36
CA TYR A 251 15.48 9.08 -3.44
C TYR A 251 16.70 9.10 -4.35
N ARG A 252 17.16 10.29 -4.71
CA ARG A 252 18.36 10.48 -5.53
C ARG A 252 19.62 10.00 -4.82
N MET A 253 19.79 10.31 -3.54
CA MET A 253 20.92 9.80 -2.75
C MET A 253 20.98 8.26 -2.76
N PHE A 254 19.83 7.60 -2.58
CA PHE A 254 19.74 6.14 -2.64
C PHE A 254 19.97 5.59 -4.05
N ALA A 255 19.31 6.15 -5.07
CA ALA A 255 19.47 5.70 -6.45
C ALA A 255 20.92 5.82 -6.95
N HIS A 256 21.65 6.83 -6.49
CA HIS A 256 23.08 7.04 -6.80
C HIS A 256 24.04 6.31 -5.85
N SER A 257 23.54 5.58 -4.85
CA SER A 257 24.37 4.80 -3.94
C SER A 257 25.11 3.68 -4.68
N ARG A 258 26.44 3.77 -4.71
CA ARG A 258 27.30 2.71 -5.27
C ARG A 258 27.20 1.42 -4.46
N GLY A 259 27.03 1.53 -3.14
CA GLY A 259 26.91 0.37 -2.26
C GLY A 259 25.62 -0.41 -2.48
N TRP A 260 24.51 0.28 -2.78
CA TRP A 260 23.23 -0.37 -3.06
C TRP A 260 23.29 -1.19 -4.35
N LEU A 261 23.79 -0.59 -5.45
CA LEU A 261 23.99 -1.31 -6.71
C LEU A 261 24.96 -2.49 -6.55
N LYS A 262 26.07 -2.29 -5.84
CA LYS A 262 27.07 -3.34 -5.65
C LYS A 262 26.50 -4.58 -4.94
N ARG A 263 25.68 -4.40 -3.90
CA ARG A 263 25.06 -5.53 -3.19
C ARG A 263 24.06 -6.27 -4.07
N MET A 264 23.27 -5.56 -4.89
CA MET A 264 22.41 -6.21 -5.89
C MET A 264 23.23 -6.99 -6.94
N GLU A 265 24.38 -6.47 -7.38
CA GLU A 265 25.29 -7.20 -8.28
C GLU A 265 25.90 -8.43 -7.62
N GLU A 266 26.25 -8.37 -6.33
CA GLU A 266 26.72 -9.51 -5.53
C GLU A 266 25.62 -10.58 -5.41
N ASP A 267 24.38 -10.17 -5.15
CA ASP A 267 23.17 -11.03 -5.15
C ASP A 267 22.95 -11.74 -6.48
N ILE A 268 23.06 -11.01 -7.59
CA ILE A 268 22.93 -11.62 -8.92
C ILE A 268 24.10 -12.56 -9.20
N ALA A 269 25.33 -12.17 -8.84
CA ALA A 269 26.51 -13.00 -9.00
C ALA A 269 26.44 -14.30 -8.17
N SER A 270 25.61 -14.33 -7.13
CA SER A 270 25.31 -15.52 -6.32
C SER A 270 24.25 -16.45 -6.95
N GLY A 271 23.54 -16.00 -7.99
CA GLY A 271 22.57 -16.79 -8.76
C GLY A 271 21.13 -16.27 -8.72
N LEU A 272 20.87 -15.10 -8.14
CA LEU A 272 19.55 -14.48 -8.16
C LEU A 272 19.26 -13.74 -9.46
N SER A 273 17.98 -13.68 -9.86
CA SER A 273 17.53 -12.75 -10.90
C SER A 273 17.61 -11.31 -10.40
N ALA A 274 17.61 -10.35 -11.33
CA ALA A 274 17.66 -8.93 -10.99
C ALA A 274 16.48 -8.51 -10.08
N GLU A 275 15.29 -9.02 -10.35
CA GLU A 275 14.10 -8.70 -9.55
C GLU A 275 14.21 -9.27 -8.12
N ALA A 276 14.71 -10.50 -7.99
CA ALA A 276 14.88 -11.13 -6.69
C ALA A 276 15.98 -10.45 -5.85
N ALA A 277 17.06 -9.99 -6.50
CA ALA A 277 18.12 -9.22 -5.84
C ALA A 277 17.59 -7.89 -5.27
N VAL A 278 16.75 -7.17 -6.01
CA VAL A 278 16.12 -5.92 -5.52
C VAL A 278 15.23 -6.21 -4.29
N GLN A 279 14.41 -7.25 -4.35
CA GLN A 279 13.53 -7.63 -3.23
C GLN A 279 14.29 -8.07 -1.98
N LYS A 280 15.40 -8.79 -2.15
CA LYS A 280 16.26 -9.19 -1.02
C LYS A 280 16.87 -7.98 -0.34
N GLU A 281 17.42 -7.05 -1.10
CA GLU A 281 18.00 -5.80 -0.56
C GLU A 281 16.94 -4.95 0.14
N GLN A 282 15.74 -4.83 -0.44
CA GLN A 282 14.60 -4.16 0.19
C GLN A 282 14.24 -4.81 1.53
N SER A 283 14.07 -6.13 1.55
CA SER A 283 13.70 -6.89 2.76
C SER A 283 14.76 -6.77 3.86
N THR A 284 16.03 -6.82 3.49
CA THR A 284 17.18 -6.71 4.41
C THR A 284 17.27 -5.31 5.01
N ALA A 285 17.14 -4.27 4.19
CA ALA A 285 17.15 -2.90 4.65
C ALA A 285 15.97 -2.62 5.59
N ARG A 286 14.79 -3.14 5.27
CA ARG A 286 13.60 -3.03 6.11
C ARG A 286 13.78 -3.68 7.48
N ALA A 287 14.25 -4.92 7.52
CA ALA A 287 14.49 -5.64 8.78
C ALA A 287 15.48 -4.91 9.72
N ARG A 288 16.49 -4.23 9.16
CA ARG A 288 17.46 -3.45 9.93
C ARG A 288 16.86 -2.14 10.47
N LEU A 289 16.10 -1.43 9.63
CA LEU A 289 15.51 -0.13 9.98
C LEU A 289 14.34 -0.24 10.95
N GLU A 290 13.56 -1.33 10.90
CA GLU A 290 12.47 -1.59 11.87
C GLU A 290 12.97 -1.72 13.33
N GLN A 291 14.23 -2.06 13.53
CA GLN A 291 14.84 -2.13 14.87
C GLN A 291 15.30 -0.77 15.40
N VAL A 292 15.29 0.26 14.56
CA VAL A 292 15.72 1.60 14.94
C VAL A 292 14.57 2.30 15.68
N PRO A 293 14.78 2.79 16.92
CA PRO A 293 13.72 3.43 17.71
C PRO A 293 13.19 4.73 17.08
N ASP A 294 14.05 5.42 16.32
CA ASP A 294 13.77 6.72 15.71
C ASP A 294 12.59 6.63 14.72
N ALA A 295 11.55 7.43 14.99
CA ALA A 295 10.36 7.50 14.15
C ALA A 295 10.66 8.11 12.78
N TYR A 296 11.58 9.08 12.70
CA TYR A 296 11.98 9.72 11.44
C TYR A 296 12.65 8.71 10.50
N LEU A 297 13.54 7.85 11.03
CA LEU A 297 14.18 6.80 10.23
C LEU A 297 13.18 5.71 9.78
N ARG A 298 12.11 5.48 10.55
CA ARG A 298 11.02 4.58 10.13
C ARG A 298 10.14 5.19 9.04
N GLU A 299 9.89 6.49 9.04
CA GLU A 299 9.21 7.15 7.91
C GLU A 299 10.02 7.04 6.62
N ARG A 300 11.36 7.16 6.71
CA ARG A 300 12.28 6.98 5.58
C ARG A 300 12.37 5.55 5.05
N LEU A 301 11.86 4.56 5.78
CA LEU A 301 11.74 3.18 5.29
C LEU A 301 10.86 3.12 4.04
N HIS A 302 9.78 3.91 4.05
CA HIS A 302 8.80 3.93 2.97
C HIS A 302 9.38 4.52 1.70
N ASP A 303 10.22 5.55 1.83
CA ASP A 303 10.98 6.13 0.72
C ASP A 303 11.83 5.05 -0.02
N LEU A 304 12.45 4.14 0.74
CA LEU A 304 13.26 3.05 0.20
C LEU A 304 12.41 1.96 -0.45
N ASP A 305 11.27 1.63 0.15
CA ASP A 305 10.32 0.67 -0.40
C ASP A 305 9.76 1.14 -1.75
N ASP A 306 9.38 2.41 -1.84
CA ASP A 306 8.87 3.02 -3.07
C ASP A 306 9.93 3.02 -4.18
N LEU A 307 11.18 3.35 -3.86
CA LEU A 307 12.28 3.32 -4.82
C LEU A 307 12.53 1.88 -5.33
N SER A 308 12.48 0.90 -4.43
CA SER A 308 12.67 -0.52 -4.75
C SER A 308 11.52 -1.03 -5.64
N ASN A 309 10.28 -0.69 -5.31
CA ASN A 309 9.09 -1.02 -6.11
C ASN A 309 9.15 -0.39 -7.50
N ARG A 310 9.63 0.86 -7.60
CA ARG A 310 9.83 1.53 -8.88
C ARG A 310 10.89 0.83 -9.74
N LEU A 311 12.00 0.40 -9.12
CA LEU A 311 13.02 -0.37 -9.82
C LEU A 311 12.50 -1.72 -10.31
N LEU A 312 11.71 -2.42 -9.50
CA LEU A 312 11.04 -3.67 -9.88
C LEU A 312 10.08 -3.51 -11.07
N ARG A 313 9.35 -2.39 -11.14
CA ARG A 313 8.50 -2.03 -12.28
C ARG A 313 9.31 -1.83 -13.56
N ILE A 314 10.45 -1.12 -13.46
CA ILE A 314 11.36 -0.95 -14.60
C ILE A 314 11.89 -2.31 -15.09
N LEU A 315 12.33 -3.18 -14.18
CA LEU A 315 12.88 -4.50 -14.52
C LEU A 315 11.87 -5.43 -15.20
N THR A 316 10.62 -5.39 -14.77
CA THR A 316 9.55 -6.24 -15.30
C THR A 316 8.90 -5.68 -16.57
N GLY A 317 9.27 -4.46 -16.99
CA GLY A 317 8.65 -3.76 -18.12
C GLY A 317 7.19 -3.38 -17.88
N GLN A 318 6.68 -3.63 -16.67
CA GLN A 318 5.37 -3.20 -16.21
C GLN A 318 5.53 -1.75 -15.78
N GLY A 319 5.10 -0.79 -16.60
CA GLY A 319 5.12 0.62 -16.23
C GLY A 319 4.15 0.91 -15.06
N LYS A 320 3.31 1.95 -15.18
CA LYS A 320 2.10 2.04 -14.33
C LYS A 320 1.06 0.98 -14.69
N ASP A 321 1.20 0.34 -15.85
CA ASP A 321 0.22 -0.57 -16.41
C ASP A 321 0.74 -2.01 -16.37
N THR A 322 0.12 -2.85 -15.56
CA THR A 322 0.47 -4.28 -15.44
C THR A 322 -0.08 -5.15 -16.57
N GLY A 323 -0.79 -4.57 -17.53
CA GLY A 323 -1.55 -5.32 -18.54
C GLY A 323 -2.77 -6.05 -17.96
N ALA A 324 -3.04 -5.87 -16.66
CA ALA A 324 -4.24 -6.37 -16.01
C ALA A 324 -5.45 -5.53 -16.46
N MET A 325 -6.49 -6.19 -16.95
CA MET A 325 -7.71 -5.50 -17.32
C MET A 325 -8.50 -5.14 -16.05
N MET A 326 -8.84 -3.86 -15.88
CA MET A 326 -9.64 -3.42 -14.74
C MET A 326 -10.98 -4.16 -14.72
N PRO A 327 -11.38 -4.75 -13.58
CA PRO A 327 -12.65 -5.49 -13.48
C PRO A 327 -13.86 -4.57 -13.64
N GLU A 328 -15.04 -5.12 -13.93
CA GLU A 328 -16.28 -4.35 -14.14
C GLU A 328 -16.74 -3.56 -12.90
N ASN A 329 -16.53 -4.10 -11.70
CA ASN A 329 -16.87 -3.48 -10.42
C ASN A 329 -15.60 -3.25 -9.58
N PRO A 330 -14.71 -2.33 -9.99
CA PRO A 330 -13.42 -2.15 -9.33
C PRO A 330 -13.58 -1.45 -7.99
N VAL A 331 -12.98 -2.02 -6.96
CA VAL A 331 -12.76 -1.38 -5.66
C VAL A 331 -11.28 -1.05 -5.58
N LEU A 332 -10.96 0.24 -5.55
CA LEU A 332 -9.58 0.69 -5.52
C LEU A 332 -8.99 0.39 -4.15
N VAL A 333 -7.86 -0.32 -4.11
CA VAL A 333 -7.06 -0.54 -2.91
C VAL A 333 -5.71 0.15 -3.10
N ALA A 334 -5.34 1.03 -2.18
CA ALA A 334 -4.08 1.76 -2.26
C ALA A 334 -3.56 2.05 -0.85
N ARG A 335 -2.28 2.40 -0.75
CA ARG A 335 -1.75 2.92 0.50
C ARG A 335 -2.27 4.33 0.74
N ASN A 336 -2.05 5.20 -0.24
CA ASN A 336 -2.59 6.55 -0.35
C ASN A 336 -2.87 6.83 -1.84
N ILE A 337 -3.65 7.87 -2.16
CA ILE A 337 -3.88 8.29 -3.54
C ILE A 337 -4.09 9.81 -3.62
N GLY A 338 -3.53 10.42 -4.67
CA GLY A 338 -3.76 11.83 -4.96
C GLY A 338 -5.18 12.12 -5.47
N PRO A 339 -5.71 13.35 -5.29
CA PRO A 339 -7.05 13.70 -5.75
C PRO A 339 -7.20 13.65 -7.27
N ALA A 340 -6.16 14.02 -8.02
CA ALA A 340 -6.17 13.98 -9.49
C ALA A 340 -6.26 12.53 -10.00
N GLU A 341 -5.45 11.64 -9.44
CA GLU A 341 -5.44 10.21 -9.78
C GLU A 341 -6.79 9.55 -9.46
N LEU A 342 -7.38 9.86 -8.30
CA LEU A 342 -8.70 9.34 -7.94
C LEU A 342 -9.80 9.82 -8.91
N LEU A 343 -9.70 11.05 -9.43
CA LEU A 343 -10.62 11.58 -10.44
C LEU A 343 -10.48 10.89 -11.81
N GLU A 344 -9.27 10.46 -12.19
CA GLU A 344 -9.04 9.72 -13.44
C GLU A 344 -9.77 8.36 -13.45
N TYR A 345 -9.83 7.69 -12.30
CA TYR A 345 -10.69 6.51 -12.15
C TYR A 345 -12.18 6.89 -12.29
N GLY A 346 -12.59 7.97 -11.61
CA GLY A 346 -13.93 8.53 -11.67
C GLY A 346 -15.01 7.60 -11.11
N LYS A 347 -16.24 7.72 -11.61
CA LYS A 347 -17.41 6.92 -11.16
C LYS A 347 -17.37 5.44 -11.53
N ARG A 348 -16.29 4.96 -12.17
CA ARG A 348 -16.10 3.54 -12.46
C ARG A 348 -15.87 2.74 -11.18
N LEU A 349 -15.22 3.35 -10.18
CA LEU A 349 -14.97 2.71 -8.90
C LEU A 349 -16.28 2.50 -8.13
N LYS A 350 -16.43 1.32 -7.53
CA LYS A 350 -17.51 0.98 -6.61
C LYS A 350 -17.14 1.25 -5.16
N GLY A 351 -15.86 1.35 -4.84
CA GLY A 351 -15.38 1.64 -3.49
C GLY A 351 -13.90 2.01 -3.50
N VAL A 352 -13.43 2.59 -2.41
CA VAL A 352 -12.02 2.88 -2.17
C VAL A 352 -11.62 2.41 -0.78
N VAL A 353 -10.48 1.73 -0.66
CA VAL A 353 -9.91 1.34 0.62
C VAL A 353 -8.45 1.79 0.68
N LEU A 354 -8.13 2.61 1.69
CA LEU A 354 -6.79 3.17 1.88
C LEU A 354 -6.16 2.70 3.20
N GLU A 355 -4.86 2.42 3.19
CA GLU A 355 -4.10 2.19 4.43
C GLU A 355 -3.87 3.48 5.21
N GLU A 356 -3.70 4.59 4.50
CA GLU A 356 -3.43 5.91 5.03
C GLU A 356 -4.48 6.93 4.56
N GLY A 357 -4.42 8.12 5.14
CA GLY A 357 -5.33 9.21 4.86
C GLY A 357 -6.09 9.66 6.10
N SER A 358 -6.87 10.71 5.96
CA SER A 358 -7.70 11.26 7.02
C SER A 358 -9.09 11.56 6.48
N VAL A 359 -10.06 11.71 7.37
CA VAL A 359 -11.44 12.07 7.00
C VAL A 359 -11.50 13.40 6.24
N GLY A 360 -10.52 14.28 6.47
CA GLY A 360 -10.36 15.57 5.78
C GLY A 360 -9.44 15.55 4.56
N SER A 361 -8.86 14.40 4.21
CA SER A 361 -7.88 14.30 3.11
C SER A 361 -8.51 14.64 1.75
N HIS A 362 -7.66 15.06 0.81
CA HIS A 362 -8.12 15.38 -0.55
C HIS A 362 -8.80 14.18 -1.23
N ALA A 363 -8.32 12.96 -1.00
CA ALA A 363 -8.96 11.75 -1.50
C ALA A 363 -10.36 11.55 -0.90
N ALA A 364 -10.55 11.77 0.40
CA ALA A 364 -11.86 11.66 1.06
C ALA A 364 -12.85 12.71 0.56
N ILE A 365 -12.40 13.94 0.29
CA ILE A 365 -13.23 15.00 -0.30
C ILE A 365 -13.69 14.61 -1.72
N VAL A 366 -12.80 14.05 -2.53
CA VAL A 366 -13.13 13.59 -3.89
C VAL A 366 -14.09 12.40 -3.84
N ALA A 367 -13.84 11.40 -2.97
CA ALA A 367 -14.73 10.26 -2.79
C ALA A 367 -16.15 10.68 -2.36
N ARG A 368 -16.26 11.67 -1.46
CA ARG A 368 -17.54 12.31 -1.09
C ARG A 368 -18.27 12.91 -2.28
N ALA A 369 -17.58 13.71 -3.09
CA ALA A 369 -18.18 14.33 -4.28
C ALA A 369 -18.67 13.28 -5.28
N LEU A 370 -17.91 12.19 -5.45
CA LEU A 370 -18.29 11.09 -6.34
C LEU A 370 -19.29 10.10 -5.72
N SER A 371 -19.63 10.25 -4.43
CA SER A 371 -20.46 9.33 -3.65
C SER A 371 -19.94 7.88 -3.70
N ILE A 372 -18.62 7.71 -3.62
CA ILE A 372 -17.97 6.41 -3.61
C ILE A 372 -17.69 6.01 -2.16
N PRO A 373 -18.21 4.88 -1.65
CA PRO A 373 -17.89 4.36 -0.32
C PRO A 373 -16.38 4.29 -0.11
N MET A 374 -15.90 4.79 1.03
CA MET A 374 -14.48 4.85 1.33
C MET A 374 -14.17 4.44 2.76
N VAL A 375 -13.23 3.51 2.91
CA VAL A 375 -12.60 3.14 4.18
C VAL A 375 -11.16 3.60 4.16
N ILE A 376 -10.72 4.27 5.22
CA ILE A 376 -9.33 4.70 5.42
C ILE A 376 -8.76 3.96 6.64
N HIS A 377 -7.43 3.96 6.83
CA HIS A 377 -6.78 3.24 7.93
C HIS A 377 -6.98 1.71 7.92
N ALA A 378 -7.18 1.11 6.74
CA ALA A 378 -7.23 -0.34 6.56
C ALA A 378 -5.80 -0.91 6.55
N VAL A 379 -5.12 -0.89 7.70
CA VAL A 379 -3.70 -1.22 7.84
C VAL A 379 -3.35 -2.58 7.21
N ARG A 380 -2.31 -2.60 6.37
CA ARG A 380 -1.78 -3.78 5.64
C ARG A 380 -2.69 -4.38 4.57
N ILE A 381 -3.80 -3.74 4.20
CA ILE A 381 -4.67 -4.28 3.15
C ILE A 381 -3.95 -4.40 1.79
N THR A 382 -3.00 -3.51 1.48
CA THR A 382 -2.24 -3.56 0.22
C THR A 382 -1.30 -4.76 0.15
N ASN A 383 -0.85 -5.26 1.30
CA ASN A 383 -0.06 -6.49 1.39
C ASN A 383 -0.93 -7.74 1.21
N GLU A 384 -2.20 -7.67 1.63
CA GLU A 384 -3.10 -8.83 1.69
C GLU A 384 -4.01 -9.01 0.48
N ALA A 385 -4.27 -7.92 -0.26
CA ALA A 385 -5.17 -7.90 -1.39
C ALA A 385 -4.43 -8.21 -2.70
N LEU A 386 -5.04 -9.02 -3.55
CA LEU A 386 -4.60 -9.25 -4.92
C LEU A 386 -5.63 -8.71 -5.92
N ASN A 387 -5.15 -8.26 -7.09
CA ASN A 387 -6.05 -7.83 -8.16
C ASN A 387 -7.07 -8.93 -8.49
N GLY A 388 -8.35 -8.56 -8.52
CA GLY A 388 -9.45 -9.47 -8.81
C GLY A 388 -10.09 -10.14 -7.60
N ASP A 389 -9.49 -10.05 -6.40
CA ASP A 389 -10.08 -10.59 -5.17
C ASP A 389 -11.47 -10.00 -4.91
N ALA A 390 -12.39 -10.82 -4.42
CA ALA A 390 -13.68 -10.35 -3.96
C ALA A 390 -13.50 -9.45 -2.72
N ILE A 391 -14.12 -8.28 -2.72
CA ILE A 391 -14.04 -7.33 -1.61
C ILE A 391 -15.40 -6.69 -1.34
N LEU A 392 -15.72 -6.55 -0.05
CA LEU A 392 -16.87 -5.78 0.44
C LEU A 392 -16.34 -4.56 1.19
N VAL A 393 -16.91 -3.40 0.91
CA VAL A 393 -16.53 -2.13 1.55
C VAL A 393 -17.75 -1.56 2.26
N ASP A 394 -17.69 -1.53 3.59
CA ASP A 394 -18.66 -0.86 4.46
C ASP A 394 -18.09 0.49 4.89
N GLY A 395 -18.37 1.53 4.09
CA GLY A 395 -18.04 2.91 4.41
C GLY A 395 -18.79 3.44 5.63
N ASP A 396 -19.94 2.88 6.00
CA ASP A 396 -20.70 3.31 7.18
C ASP A 396 -20.00 2.89 8.48
N GLN A 397 -19.49 1.65 8.51
CA GLN A 397 -18.82 1.07 9.67
C GLN A 397 -17.29 1.23 9.63
N GLY A 398 -16.72 1.66 8.50
CA GLY A 398 -15.27 1.72 8.30
C GLY A 398 -14.63 0.34 8.20
N ILE A 399 -15.29 -0.63 7.56
CA ILE A 399 -14.84 -2.03 7.51
C ILE A 399 -14.69 -2.47 6.05
N ALA A 400 -13.61 -3.20 5.76
CA ALA A 400 -13.43 -3.89 4.48
C ALA A 400 -13.25 -5.40 4.70
N HIS A 401 -13.94 -6.23 3.91
CA HIS A 401 -13.78 -7.68 3.92
C HIS A 401 -13.14 -8.14 2.61
N LEU A 402 -11.93 -8.69 2.67
CA LEU A 402 -11.31 -9.41 1.56
C LEU A 402 -11.75 -10.87 1.59
N ARG A 403 -12.07 -11.40 0.40
CA ARG A 403 -12.45 -12.80 0.17
C ARG A 403 -13.48 -13.30 1.19
N PRO A 404 -14.58 -12.54 1.40
CA PRO A 404 -15.56 -12.84 2.45
C PRO A 404 -16.15 -14.24 2.27
N GLU A 405 -16.52 -14.87 3.39
CA GLU A 405 -17.36 -16.06 3.34
C GLU A 405 -18.73 -15.74 2.75
N GLU A 406 -19.36 -16.72 2.11
CA GLU A 406 -20.66 -16.55 1.44
C GLU A 406 -21.77 -16.09 2.40
N THR A 407 -21.67 -16.46 3.68
CA THR A 407 -22.58 -16.01 4.76
C THR A 407 -22.48 -14.50 4.97
N VAL A 408 -21.26 -13.96 5.04
CA VAL A 408 -20.98 -12.53 5.18
C VAL A 408 -21.40 -11.79 3.90
N ALA A 409 -21.01 -12.32 2.73
CA ALA A 409 -21.37 -11.73 1.44
C ALA A 409 -22.89 -11.63 1.25
N ARG A 410 -23.66 -12.64 1.67
CA ARG A 410 -25.12 -12.61 1.61
C ARG A 410 -25.71 -11.54 2.51
N SER A 411 -25.30 -11.48 3.78
CA SER A 411 -25.78 -10.44 4.71
C SER A 411 -25.44 -9.03 4.21
N PHE A 412 -24.30 -8.87 3.53
CA PHE A 412 -23.89 -7.61 2.95
C PHE A 412 -24.75 -7.22 1.75
N ARG A 413 -25.05 -8.16 0.86
CA ARG A 413 -25.98 -7.97 -0.26
C ARG A 413 -27.38 -7.61 0.22
N ASP A 414 -27.87 -8.25 1.29
CA ASP A 414 -29.16 -7.91 1.89
C ASP A 414 -29.17 -6.46 2.42
N LYS A 415 -28.08 -6.03 3.09
CA LYS A 415 -27.90 -4.62 3.52
C LYS A 415 -27.95 -3.67 2.33
N ILE A 416 -27.19 -3.94 1.26
CA ILE A 416 -27.19 -3.13 0.03
C ILE A 416 -28.59 -3.10 -0.60
N ALA A 417 -29.29 -4.22 -0.65
CA ALA A 417 -30.63 -4.31 -1.21
C ALA A 417 -31.63 -3.47 -0.39
N MET A 418 -31.58 -3.53 0.94
CA MET A 418 -32.40 -2.70 1.83
C MET A 418 -32.13 -1.20 1.62
N GLN A 419 -30.85 -0.80 1.52
CA GLN A 419 -30.46 0.59 1.22
C GLN A 419 -30.99 1.02 -0.16
N THR A 420 -30.89 0.15 -1.16
CA THR A 420 -31.40 0.41 -2.52
C THR A 420 -32.91 0.57 -2.53
N GLU A 421 -33.64 -0.27 -1.80
CA GLU A 421 -35.11 -0.20 -1.67
C GLU A 421 -35.53 1.09 -0.96
N ALA A 422 -34.81 1.48 0.10
CA ALA A 422 -34.99 2.77 0.75
C ALA A 422 -34.74 3.94 -0.22
N GLN A 423 -33.69 3.85 -1.04
CA GLN A 423 -33.38 4.85 -2.07
C GLN A 423 -34.49 4.97 -3.12
N LYS A 424 -35.08 3.85 -3.57
CA LYS A 424 -36.25 3.85 -4.47
C LYS A 424 -37.45 4.53 -3.82
N ARG A 425 -37.68 4.29 -2.52
CA ARG A 425 -38.73 4.99 -1.77
C ARG A 425 -38.48 6.49 -1.73
N TYR A 426 -37.23 6.93 -1.56
CA TYR A 426 -36.88 8.36 -1.61
C TYR A 426 -37.09 8.98 -2.98
N ALA A 427 -36.90 8.22 -4.07
CA ALA A 427 -37.21 8.72 -5.41
C ALA A 427 -38.69 9.13 -5.56
N SER A 428 -39.61 8.45 -4.87
CA SER A 428 -41.03 8.84 -4.85
C SER A 428 -41.31 10.16 -4.11
N LEU A 429 -40.38 10.61 -3.25
CA LEU A 429 -40.49 11.87 -2.53
C LEU A 429 -39.94 13.07 -3.30
N ARG A 430 -39.21 12.83 -4.41
CA ARG A 430 -38.46 13.84 -5.16
C ARG A 430 -39.29 15.07 -5.52
N ASP A 431 -40.52 14.84 -5.97
CA ASP A 431 -41.39 15.89 -6.50
C ASP A 431 -42.39 16.41 -5.45
N LEU A 432 -42.34 15.91 -4.21
CA LEU A 432 -43.20 16.35 -3.12
C LEU A 432 -42.63 17.60 -2.43
N PRO A 433 -43.48 18.53 -1.97
CA PRO A 433 -43.02 19.66 -1.17
C PRO A 433 -42.45 19.17 0.17
N ALA A 434 -41.33 19.73 0.60
CA ALA A 434 -40.73 19.45 1.90
C ALA A 434 -41.50 20.15 3.02
N THR A 435 -42.71 19.66 3.33
CA THR A 435 -43.60 20.21 4.35
C THR A 435 -43.64 19.29 5.57
N THR A 436 -43.42 19.87 6.75
CA THR A 436 -43.49 19.16 8.03
C THR A 436 -44.94 18.78 8.37
N ARG A 437 -45.14 17.90 9.35
CA ARG A 437 -46.48 17.42 9.75
C ARG A 437 -47.38 18.52 10.31
N ASP A 438 -46.79 19.58 10.84
CA ASP A 438 -47.45 20.78 11.36
C ASP A 438 -47.58 21.90 10.30
N GLY A 439 -47.21 21.64 9.04
CA GLY A 439 -47.52 22.51 7.91
C GLY A 439 -46.43 23.54 7.54
N VAL A 440 -45.23 23.48 8.12
CA VAL A 440 -44.11 24.36 7.76
C VAL A 440 -43.40 23.81 6.53
N THR A 441 -43.36 24.59 5.45
CA THR A 441 -42.62 24.22 4.24
C THR A 441 -41.18 24.74 4.28
N LEU A 442 -40.22 23.85 4.03
CA LEU A 442 -38.79 24.14 3.99
C LEU A 442 -38.27 24.09 2.55
N THR A 443 -37.21 24.84 2.27
CA THR A 443 -36.50 24.77 0.99
C THR A 443 -35.31 23.82 1.12
N LEU A 444 -35.36 22.68 0.44
CA LEU A 444 -34.23 21.75 0.38
C LEU A 444 -33.34 22.09 -0.81
N GLN A 445 -32.07 22.41 -0.53
CA GLN A 445 -31.05 22.69 -1.53
C GLN A 445 -29.90 21.70 -1.38
N MET A 446 -29.17 21.45 -2.47
CA MET A 446 -28.03 20.54 -2.43
C MET A 446 -26.71 21.25 -2.18
N ASN A 447 -25.75 20.49 -1.66
CA ASN A 447 -24.35 20.88 -1.63
C ASN A 447 -23.64 20.28 -2.84
N ALA A 448 -22.75 21.03 -3.48
CA ALA A 448 -21.93 20.60 -4.60
C ALA A 448 -20.50 21.17 -4.45
N GLY A 449 -19.53 20.57 -5.13
CA GLY A 449 -18.15 21.07 -5.19
C GLY A 449 -17.45 20.84 -6.53
N LEU A 450 -18.05 20.02 -7.40
CA LEU A 450 -17.58 19.74 -8.75
C LEU A 450 -18.70 19.93 -9.77
N MET A 451 -18.33 20.18 -11.03
CA MET A 451 -19.30 20.22 -12.13
C MET A 451 -20.04 18.88 -12.29
N ALA A 452 -19.36 17.77 -11.95
CA ALA A 452 -19.91 16.41 -11.99
C ALA A 452 -21.09 16.17 -11.03
N ASP A 453 -21.31 17.07 -10.06
CA ASP A 453 -22.40 16.96 -9.09
C ASP A 453 -23.72 17.51 -9.66
N LEU A 454 -23.64 18.51 -10.56
CA LEU A 454 -24.79 19.26 -11.06
C LEU A 454 -25.83 18.40 -11.83
N PRO A 455 -25.46 17.35 -12.59
CA PRO A 455 -26.44 16.45 -13.18
C PRO A 455 -27.41 15.82 -12.16
N SER A 456 -27.00 15.69 -10.89
CA SER A 456 -27.87 15.15 -9.83
C SER A 456 -28.92 16.16 -9.32
N LEU A 457 -28.81 17.45 -9.67
CA LEU A 457 -29.74 18.51 -9.25
C LEU A 457 -31.18 18.25 -9.70
N GLU A 458 -31.33 17.72 -10.90
CA GLU A 458 -32.64 17.35 -11.42
C GLU A 458 -33.17 16.07 -10.75
N GLY A 459 -32.31 15.05 -10.60
CA GLY A 459 -32.69 13.76 -10.01
C GLY A 459 -32.99 13.79 -8.51
N SER A 460 -32.46 14.77 -7.78
CA SER A 460 -32.61 14.92 -6.32
C SER A 460 -33.86 15.69 -5.88
N GLY A 461 -34.51 16.45 -6.76
CA GLY A 461 -35.64 17.32 -6.39
C GLY A 461 -35.22 18.59 -5.65
N ALA A 462 -33.91 18.87 -5.51
CA ALA A 462 -33.43 20.05 -4.81
C ALA A 462 -33.82 21.35 -5.53
N ALA A 463 -34.27 22.34 -4.75
CA ALA A 463 -34.71 23.65 -5.26
C ALA A 463 -33.56 24.48 -5.86
N GLY A 464 -32.31 24.11 -5.58
CA GLY A 464 -31.10 24.75 -6.09
C GLY A 464 -29.85 24.21 -5.39
N VAL A 465 -28.73 24.88 -5.60
CA VAL A 465 -27.46 24.59 -4.94
C VAL A 465 -27.27 25.60 -3.80
N GLY A 466 -27.43 25.15 -2.56
CA GLY A 466 -27.32 25.99 -1.36
C GLY A 466 -25.88 26.21 -0.91
N LEU A 467 -24.97 25.37 -1.40
CA LEU A 467 -23.54 25.52 -1.17
C LEU A 467 -22.76 24.92 -2.35
N PHE A 468 -22.13 25.77 -3.15
CA PHE A 468 -21.11 25.36 -4.11
C PHE A 468 -19.73 25.63 -3.51
N ARG A 469 -19.03 24.56 -3.13
CA ARG A 469 -17.67 24.57 -2.58
C ARG A 469 -16.67 24.81 -3.70
N THR A 470 -15.90 25.88 -3.59
CA THR A 470 -14.95 26.26 -4.65
C THR A 470 -13.58 25.64 -4.47
N GLU A 471 -13.25 25.15 -3.26
CA GLU A 471 -11.92 24.69 -2.86
C GLU A 471 -11.36 23.57 -3.75
N LEU A 472 -12.22 22.60 -4.12
CA LEU A 472 -11.83 21.46 -4.95
C LEU A 472 -11.15 21.89 -6.25
N GLN A 473 -11.58 23.01 -6.85
CA GLN A 473 -11.04 23.50 -8.13
C GLN A 473 -9.63 24.05 -8.00
N PHE A 474 -9.25 24.48 -6.80
CA PHE A 474 -7.92 24.95 -6.46
C PHE A 474 -7.03 23.77 -6.05
N LEU A 475 -7.58 22.82 -5.26
CA LEU A 475 -6.84 21.65 -4.76
C LEU A 475 -6.39 20.69 -5.86
N ILE A 476 -7.17 20.53 -6.94
CA ILE A 476 -6.84 19.60 -8.04
C ILE A 476 -5.80 20.14 -9.02
N ARG A 477 -5.32 21.38 -8.84
CA ARG A 477 -4.39 22.02 -9.77
C ARG A 477 -3.01 22.16 -9.15
N ASN A 478 -2.00 22.13 -10.01
CA ASN A 478 -0.60 22.34 -9.60
C ASN A 478 -0.22 23.82 -9.59
N GLN A 479 -1.12 24.71 -10.02
CA GLN A 479 -0.92 26.15 -10.06
C GLN A 479 -2.23 26.89 -9.82
N MET A 480 -2.14 28.14 -9.35
CA MET A 480 -3.30 29.01 -9.18
C MET A 480 -4.11 29.09 -10.49
N PRO A 481 -5.42 28.79 -10.47
CA PRO A 481 -6.25 28.87 -11.65
C PRO A 481 -6.34 30.31 -12.17
N ARG A 482 -6.43 30.46 -13.49
CA ARG A 482 -6.59 31.79 -14.09
C ARG A 482 -8.02 32.27 -13.89
N ARG A 483 -8.19 33.58 -13.70
CA ARG A 483 -9.51 34.22 -13.53
C ARG A 483 -10.51 33.86 -14.63
N GLU A 484 -10.06 33.80 -15.89
CA GLU A 484 -10.91 33.48 -17.04
C GLU A 484 -11.41 32.03 -17.01
N GLU A 485 -10.55 31.11 -16.56
CA GLU A 485 -10.90 29.70 -16.40
C GLU A 485 -11.91 29.52 -15.27
N LEU A 486 -11.72 30.22 -14.14
CA LEU A 486 -12.70 30.24 -13.04
C LEU A 486 -14.04 30.85 -13.49
N ALA A 487 -14.02 31.96 -14.24
CA ALA A 487 -15.23 32.59 -14.73
C ALA A 487 -16.00 31.66 -15.69
N ALA A 488 -15.30 30.98 -16.59
CA ALA A 488 -15.90 29.99 -17.49
C ALA A 488 -16.49 28.81 -16.71
N LEU A 489 -15.77 28.31 -15.70
CA LEU A 489 -16.24 27.22 -14.84
C LEU A 489 -17.49 27.62 -14.06
N TYR A 490 -17.48 28.74 -13.34
CA TYR A 490 -18.63 29.19 -12.56
C TYR A 490 -19.83 29.51 -13.47
N SER A 491 -19.60 30.02 -14.70
CA SER A 491 -20.67 30.20 -15.68
C SER A 491 -21.31 28.86 -16.01
N ARG A 492 -20.50 27.82 -16.30
CA ARG A 492 -21.02 26.47 -16.58
C ARG A 492 -21.81 25.88 -15.40
N VAL A 493 -21.39 26.14 -14.16
CA VAL A 493 -22.13 25.71 -12.96
C VAL A 493 -23.51 26.36 -12.92
N MET A 494 -23.59 27.68 -13.16
CA MET A 494 -24.87 28.39 -13.24
C MET A 494 -25.73 27.93 -14.42
N ASP A 495 -25.12 27.64 -15.57
CA ASP A 495 -25.81 27.11 -16.76
C ASP A 495 -26.41 25.72 -16.47
N ALA A 496 -25.64 24.85 -15.82
CA ALA A 496 -26.07 23.51 -15.42
C ALA A 496 -27.17 23.52 -14.35
N ALA A 497 -27.27 24.58 -13.54
CA ALA A 497 -28.34 24.76 -12.58
C ALA A 497 -29.70 25.09 -13.23
N LYS A 498 -29.75 25.34 -14.55
CA LYS A 498 -30.98 25.58 -15.34
C LYS A 498 -31.89 26.65 -14.72
N GLY A 499 -31.31 27.72 -14.22
CA GLY A 499 -32.03 28.85 -13.61
C GLY A 499 -32.37 28.69 -12.11
N ARG A 500 -32.07 27.55 -11.50
CA ARG A 500 -32.16 27.39 -10.03
C ARG A 500 -31.04 28.18 -9.33
N PRO A 501 -31.27 28.69 -8.10
CA PRO A 501 -30.27 29.47 -7.38
C PRO A 501 -29.02 28.64 -7.07
N VAL A 502 -27.86 29.29 -7.13
CA VAL A 502 -26.56 28.73 -6.75
C VAL A 502 -25.85 29.69 -5.80
N ALA A 503 -25.60 29.25 -4.57
CA ALA A 503 -24.81 29.98 -3.59
C ALA A 503 -23.37 29.49 -3.62
N PHE A 504 -22.46 30.34 -4.11
CA PHE A 504 -21.03 30.03 -4.15
C PHE A 504 -20.38 30.39 -2.81
N ARG A 505 -19.58 29.49 -2.26
CA ARG A 505 -18.71 29.80 -1.13
C ARG A 505 -17.33 30.20 -1.64
N THR A 506 -16.79 31.31 -1.18
CA THR A 506 -15.39 31.67 -1.46
C THR A 506 -14.43 30.65 -0.86
N LEU A 507 -13.16 30.72 -1.25
CA LEU A 507 -12.16 29.71 -0.96
C LEU A 507 -11.98 29.43 0.55
N ASP A 508 -12.37 28.24 1.02
CA ASP A 508 -12.18 27.71 2.38
C ASP A 508 -10.97 26.74 2.47
N ILE A 509 -9.77 27.29 2.43
CA ILE A 509 -8.50 26.55 2.57
C ILE A 509 -7.79 26.96 3.86
N GLY A 510 -6.91 26.10 4.38
CA GLY A 510 -6.08 26.39 5.54
C GLY A 510 -4.78 25.59 5.51
N SER A 511 -4.01 25.67 6.58
CA SER A 511 -2.73 24.95 6.75
C SER A 511 -2.88 23.42 6.73
N ASP A 512 -4.11 22.90 6.88
CA ASP A 512 -4.48 21.48 6.76
C ASP A 512 -4.87 21.05 5.33
N LYS A 513 -5.11 22.02 4.43
CA LYS A 513 -5.57 21.83 3.04
C LYS A 513 -4.70 22.65 2.09
N VAL A 514 -3.39 22.44 2.19
CA VAL A 514 -2.41 23.28 1.51
C VAL A 514 -2.52 23.07 0.00
N LEU A 515 -2.75 24.17 -0.72
CA LEU A 515 -2.56 24.20 -2.17
C LEU A 515 -1.07 23.99 -2.45
N THR A 516 -0.72 23.03 -3.30
CA THR A 516 0.68 22.67 -3.63
C THR A 516 1.54 23.86 -4.05
N TYR A 517 0.93 24.92 -4.57
CA TYR A 517 1.58 26.17 -4.98
C TYR A 517 1.53 27.31 -3.95
N MET A 518 1.17 27.03 -2.69
CA MET A 518 1.25 27.99 -1.59
C MET A 518 2.17 27.46 -0.48
N LYS A 519 2.93 28.37 0.13
CA LYS A 519 3.74 28.02 1.29
C LYS A 519 2.84 27.57 2.45
N PRO A 520 3.02 26.36 2.98
CA PRO A 520 2.40 25.95 4.24
C PRO A 520 2.82 26.92 5.34
N GLN A 521 1.90 27.28 6.23
CA GLN A 521 2.27 27.83 7.54
C GLN A 521 2.26 26.67 8.54
N ASP A 522 3.34 26.56 9.31
CA ASP A 522 3.38 25.64 10.43
C ASP A 522 2.57 26.26 11.58
N GLU A 523 1.43 25.65 11.89
CA GLU A 523 0.50 26.11 12.90
C GLU A 523 0.16 24.96 13.86
N PRO A 524 0.21 25.18 15.19
CA PRO A 524 -0.11 24.14 16.17
C PRO A 524 -1.53 23.58 16.03
N ASN A 525 -2.47 24.38 15.52
CA ASN A 525 -3.83 23.96 15.25
C ASN A 525 -4.39 24.63 13.98
N PRO A 526 -4.23 23.99 12.82
CA PRO A 526 -4.74 24.50 11.54
C PRO A 526 -6.25 24.75 11.53
N ALA A 527 -7.03 23.98 12.30
CA ALA A 527 -8.48 24.10 12.31
C ALA A 527 -8.96 25.45 12.88
N MET A 528 -8.19 26.03 13.81
CA MET A 528 -8.46 27.35 14.43
C MET A 528 -7.56 28.48 13.90
N GLY A 529 -6.62 28.16 13.00
CA GLY A 529 -5.54 29.04 12.55
C GLY A 529 -5.88 29.89 11.32
N TRP A 530 -4.87 30.03 10.46
CA TRP A 530 -4.90 30.82 9.24
C TRP A 530 -5.63 30.09 8.11
N ARG A 531 -6.95 30.32 8.02
CA ARG A 531 -7.84 29.64 7.07
C ARG A 531 -8.94 30.52 6.51
N ALA A 532 -9.54 30.07 5.40
CA ALA A 532 -10.78 30.60 4.85
C ALA A 532 -10.72 32.11 4.58
N ILE A 533 -11.67 32.89 5.12
CA ILE A 533 -11.70 34.34 4.91
C ILE A 533 -10.42 35.03 5.38
N ARG A 534 -9.76 34.55 6.45
CA ARG A 534 -8.51 35.13 6.95
C ARG A 534 -7.39 35.04 5.92
N VAL A 535 -7.31 33.95 5.17
CA VAL A 535 -6.40 33.80 4.03
C VAL A 535 -6.79 34.76 2.91
N GLY A 536 -8.10 34.93 2.66
CA GLY A 536 -8.62 35.86 1.66
C GLY A 536 -8.30 37.34 1.95
N LEU A 537 -8.39 37.74 3.22
CA LEU A 537 -8.09 39.09 3.70
C LEU A 537 -6.58 39.36 3.72
N ASP A 538 -5.77 38.41 4.19
CA ASP A 538 -4.31 38.51 4.17
C ASP A 538 -3.73 38.48 2.74
N LYS A 539 -4.37 37.71 1.84
CA LYS A 539 -4.02 37.62 0.41
C LYS A 539 -5.13 38.15 -0.49
N PRO A 540 -5.35 39.48 -0.52
CA PRO A 540 -6.48 40.09 -1.21
C PRO A 540 -6.48 39.84 -2.72
N GLY A 541 -5.32 39.56 -3.32
CA GLY A 541 -5.22 39.19 -4.74
C GLY A 541 -6.01 37.92 -5.09
N VAL A 542 -5.99 36.91 -4.20
CA VAL A 542 -6.71 35.63 -4.41
C VAL A 542 -8.22 35.85 -4.30
N LEU A 543 -8.65 36.50 -3.22
CA LEU A 543 -10.06 36.81 -2.98
C LEU A 543 -10.63 37.69 -4.10
N ARG A 544 -9.93 38.77 -4.47
CA ARG A 544 -10.32 39.65 -5.57
C ARG A 544 -10.42 38.92 -6.90
N MET A 545 -9.46 38.04 -7.21
CA MET A 545 -9.49 37.25 -8.43
C MET A 545 -10.72 36.32 -8.47
N GLN A 546 -11.02 35.65 -7.37
CA GLN A 546 -12.17 34.76 -7.25
C GLN A 546 -13.50 35.52 -7.37
N LEU A 547 -13.65 36.63 -6.66
CA LEU A 547 -14.85 37.47 -6.71
C LEU A 547 -15.09 38.06 -8.11
N GLN A 548 -14.03 38.55 -8.77
CA GLN A 548 -14.12 39.01 -10.15
C GLN A 548 -14.55 37.89 -11.10
N ALA A 549 -14.07 36.66 -10.90
CA ALA A 549 -14.48 35.51 -11.68
C ALA A 549 -15.97 35.19 -11.48
N LEU A 550 -16.47 35.21 -10.24
CA LEU A 550 -17.88 34.99 -9.92
C LEU A 550 -18.80 36.07 -10.54
N ILE A 551 -18.43 37.35 -10.44
CA ILE A 551 -19.18 38.46 -11.04
C ILE A 551 -19.22 38.33 -12.56
N ARG A 552 -18.09 38.01 -13.20
CA ARG A 552 -18.02 37.80 -14.65
C ARG A 552 -18.85 36.59 -15.09
N ALA A 553 -18.81 35.50 -14.32
CA ALA A 553 -19.59 34.31 -14.57
C ALA A 553 -21.10 34.57 -14.50
N ALA A 554 -21.54 35.42 -13.58
CA ALA A 554 -22.95 35.74 -13.40
C ALA A 554 -23.58 36.36 -14.66
N LYS A 555 -22.84 37.19 -15.43
CA LYS A 555 -23.35 37.84 -16.66
C LYS A 555 -24.73 38.51 -16.45
N GLY A 556 -24.92 39.16 -15.31
CA GLY A 556 -26.18 39.82 -14.94
C GLY A 556 -27.24 38.90 -14.30
N ARG A 557 -26.98 37.60 -14.15
CA ARG A 557 -27.84 36.67 -13.39
C ARG A 557 -27.71 36.92 -11.88
N PRO A 558 -28.71 36.52 -11.07
CA PRO A 558 -28.59 36.53 -9.61
C PRO A 558 -27.37 35.73 -9.15
N LEU A 559 -26.51 36.36 -8.35
CA LEU A 559 -25.31 35.75 -7.78
C LEU A 559 -25.44 35.79 -6.27
N SER A 560 -25.34 34.62 -5.63
CA SER A 560 -25.23 34.49 -4.18
C SER A 560 -23.81 34.08 -3.84
N VAL A 561 -23.14 34.86 -2.98
CA VAL A 561 -21.79 34.59 -2.50
C VAL A 561 -21.81 34.50 -0.98
N MET A 562 -21.15 33.49 -0.44
CA MET A 562 -20.98 33.28 0.98
C MET A 562 -19.49 33.27 1.33
N PHE A 563 -19.13 33.92 2.43
CA PHE A 563 -17.78 33.94 2.96
C PHE A 563 -17.66 32.92 4.11
N PRO A 564 -16.73 31.96 4.02
CA PRO A 564 -16.51 30.98 5.08
C PRO A 564 -15.77 31.59 6.27
N PHE A 565 -16.07 31.11 7.47
CA PHE A 565 -15.26 31.35 8.68
C PHE A 565 -15.20 32.83 9.14
N ILE A 566 -16.28 33.57 8.90
CA ILE A 566 -16.48 34.90 9.49
C ILE A 566 -16.66 34.73 11.00
N SER A 567 -15.78 35.38 11.77
CA SER A 567 -15.80 35.40 13.24
C SER A 567 -16.14 36.77 13.81
N GLU A 568 -15.80 37.84 13.08
CA GLU A 568 -16.06 39.22 13.47
C GLU A 568 -16.86 39.97 12.40
N PHE A 569 -17.62 40.97 12.82
CA PHE A 569 -18.40 41.82 11.90
C PHE A 569 -17.49 42.58 10.91
N THR A 570 -16.32 43.01 11.38
CA THR A 570 -15.28 43.70 10.61
C THR A 570 -14.81 42.87 9.42
N GLU A 571 -14.56 41.58 9.62
CA GLU A 571 -14.15 40.64 8.55
C GLU A 571 -15.20 40.52 7.43
N PHE A 572 -16.48 40.72 7.73
CA PHE A 572 -17.55 40.69 6.73
C PHE A 572 -17.70 42.02 5.98
N THR A 573 -17.42 43.14 6.66
CA THR A 573 -17.53 44.47 6.06
C THR A 573 -16.36 44.84 5.16
N GLU A 574 -15.17 44.29 5.44
CA GLU A 574 -13.96 44.41 4.61
C GLU A 574 -14.06 43.57 3.34
#